data_AF-A0A8J7TXR4-F1
#
_entry.id   AF-A0A8J7TXR4-F1
#
_cell.length_a   1.000
_cell.length_b   1.000
_cell.length_c   1.000
_cell.angle_alpha   90.00
_cell.angle_beta   90.00
_cell.angle_gamma   90.00
#
_symmetry.space_group_name_H-M   'P 1'
#
loop_
_entity.id
_entity.type
_entity.pdbx_description
1 polymer ?
#
loop_
_entity_poly.entity_id
_entity_poly.type
_entity_poly.pdbx_seq_one_letter_code
_entity_poly.pdbx_strand_id
1 'polypeptide(L)'
;MPRHRSPVLGVDKLEDRYAPATLVSATKLTYQDADGDNVAVTLSKPILTPLNVNALFTFSVGSVDGNNAAPQLLETISLGAAAAGTAVTVTATRSPVHGGDGFAAVGQIDATGVDLGPVTIDGDLGRILAGDPTTATTGLKGLTVQSLGQFGTRTGAPDLASAVMGRLAFLTVRGDVREASVSALGGADGKIGPVLIGGSLIGGAGTETGWVFSAGDMGMVTIRGDLSGGSGSRSGRVEAQGKLAGATVGGSVRGGSGIDSGEIICKGDMGMVAIRGDLIGGVAFDAGQVFSR
;
A
#
# COMPACT_ATOMS: atom_id res chain seq x y z
N MET A 1 44.98 43.47 -35.29
CA MET A 1 44.12 42.27 -35.37
C MET A 1 43.15 42.29 -34.20
N PRO A 2 41.83 42.28 -34.42
CA PRO A 2 40.87 42.27 -33.32
C PRO A 2 40.69 40.83 -32.81
N ARG A 3 40.83 40.61 -31.50
CA ARG A 3 40.54 39.33 -30.84
C ARG A 3 39.03 39.21 -30.66
N HIS A 4 38.40 38.30 -31.40
CA HIS A 4 37.02 37.88 -31.18
C HIS A 4 36.90 37.24 -29.79
N ARG A 5 36.08 37.82 -28.91
CA ARG A 5 35.59 37.13 -27.71
C ARG A 5 34.44 36.23 -28.13
N SER A 6 34.58 34.92 -27.92
CA SER A 6 33.48 33.99 -28.07
C SER A 6 32.41 34.28 -27.00
N PRO A 7 31.12 34.33 -27.35
CA PRO A 7 30.07 34.41 -26.35
C PRO A 7 30.00 33.05 -25.63
N VAL A 8 30.21 33.06 -24.31
CA VAL A 8 29.90 31.91 -23.46
C VAL A 8 28.38 31.88 -23.36
N LEU A 9 27.75 30.83 -23.89
CA LEU A 9 26.36 30.50 -23.61
C LEU A 9 26.25 30.20 -22.12
N GLY A 10 25.69 31.14 -21.37
CA GLY A 10 25.22 30.88 -20.03
C GLY A 10 24.02 29.95 -20.12
N VAL A 11 24.14 28.76 -19.54
CA VAL A 11 22.96 27.96 -19.23
C VAL A 11 22.31 28.65 -18.04
N ASP A 12 21.27 29.44 -18.29
CA ASP A 12 20.43 29.93 -17.20
C ASP A 12 19.86 28.71 -16.49
N LYS A 13 20.18 28.58 -15.19
CA LYS A 13 19.61 27.55 -14.34
C LYS A 13 18.10 27.83 -14.31
N LEU A 14 17.33 27.01 -15.02
CA LEU A 14 15.87 26.95 -14.87
C LEU A 14 15.57 26.94 -13.38
N GLU A 15 14.76 27.90 -12.94
CA GLU A 15 14.41 28.07 -11.53
C GLU A 15 14.05 26.71 -10.94
N ASP A 16 14.67 26.37 -9.81
CA ASP A 16 14.33 25.15 -9.10
C ASP A 16 12.84 25.26 -8.81
N ARG A 17 12.00 24.54 -9.57
CA ARG A 17 10.57 24.48 -9.31
C ARG A 17 10.44 23.78 -7.98
N TYR A 18 10.37 24.57 -6.92
CA TYR A 18 9.81 24.19 -5.66
C TYR A 18 8.60 23.32 -5.99
N ALA A 19 8.47 22.15 -5.38
CA ALA A 19 7.21 21.42 -5.40
C ALA A 19 6.49 21.75 -4.10
N PRO A 20 5.93 22.97 -3.92
CA PRO A 20 4.94 23.14 -2.90
C PRO A 20 3.80 22.16 -3.12
N ALA A 21 3.02 21.82 -2.09
CA ALA A 21 1.72 21.22 -2.35
C ALA A 21 0.96 22.09 -3.36
N THR A 22 0.92 21.62 -4.60
CA THR A 22 0.52 22.41 -5.75
C THR A 22 -0.37 21.56 -6.61
N LEU A 23 -1.56 22.08 -6.89
CA LEU A 23 -2.41 21.54 -7.94
C LEU A 23 -1.78 21.89 -9.30
N VAL A 24 -1.19 20.89 -9.97
CA VAL A 24 -0.51 21.06 -11.26
C VAL A 24 -1.52 20.99 -12.41
N SER A 25 -2.53 20.15 -12.30
CA SER A 25 -3.61 20.00 -13.29
C SER A 25 -4.80 19.28 -12.67
N ALA A 26 -5.90 19.14 -13.43
CA ALA A 26 -7.08 18.41 -12.97
C ALA A 26 -6.82 16.92 -12.62
N THR A 27 -5.66 16.38 -12.98
CA THR A 27 -5.25 15.00 -12.69
C THR A 27 -4.04 14.91 -11.77
N LYS A 28 -3.38 16.01 -11.42
CA LYS A 28 -2.05 15.94 -10.81
C LYS A 28 -1.84 16.99 -9.73
N LEU A 29 -1.33 16.52 -8.60
CA LEU A 29 -0.81 17.30 -7.50
C LEU A 29 0.65 16.92 -7.24
N THR A 30 1.48 17.87 -6.85
CA THR A 30 2.86 17.63 -6.38
C THR A 30 3.06 18.22 -5.00
N TYR A 31 3.95 17.67 -4.19
CA TYR A 31 4.38 18.21 -2.89
C TYR A 31 5.81 17.77 -2.56
N GLN A 32 6.35 18.22 -1.43
CA GLN A 32 7.60 17.73 -0.88
C GLN A 32 7.31 16.96 0.41
N ASP A 33 7.74 15.69 0.45
CA ASP A 33 7.53 14.81 1.60
C ASP A 33 8.31 15.29 2.83
N ALA A 34 7.91 14.78 4.00
CA ALA A 34 8.43 15.17 5.30
C ALA A 34 9.96 14.97 5.44
N ASP A 35 10.54 14.04 4.68
CA ASP A 35 11.97 13.73 4.67
C ASP A 35 12.73 14.40 3.50
N GLY A 36 12.02 15.15 2.65
CA GLY A 36 12.57 15.93 1.55
C GLY A 36 12.31 15.39 0.15
N ASP A 37 11.67 14.24 -0.01
CA ASP A 37 11.36 13.67 -1.32
C ASP A 37 10.41 14.55 -2.17
N ASN A 38 10.65 14.63 -3.48
CA ASN A 38 9.71 15.29 -4.38
C ASN A 38 8.66 14.27 -4.81
N VAL A 39 7.40 14.52 -4.44
CA VAL A 39 6.30 13.57 -4.65
C VAL A 39 5.26 14.13 -5.62
N ALA A 40 4.73 13.26 -6.47
CA ALA A 40 3.60 13.57 -7.33
C ALA A 40 2.48 12.54 -7.17
N VAL A 41 1.27 13.01 -6.91
CA VAL A 41 0.05 12.21 -6.94
C VAL A 41 -0.66 12.47 -8.27
N THR A 42 -0.90 11.41 -9.03
CA THR A 42 -1.56 11.44 -10.34
C THR A 42 -2.81 10.56 -10.31
N LEU A 43 -3.92 11.11 -10.76
CA LEU A 43 -5.20 10.43 -10.98
C LEU A 43 -5.41 10.23 -12.47
N SER A 44 -5.90 9.06 -12.90
CA SER A 44 -6.17 8.81 -14.32
C SER A 44 -7.40 9.56 -14.88
N LYS A 45 -8.16 10.24 -14.01
CA LYS A 45 -9.34 11.04 -14.37
C LYS A 45 -9.21 12.47 -13.83
N PRO A 46 -9.71 13.47 -14.57
CA PRO A 46 -9.59 14.87 -14.20
C PRO A 46 -10.59 15.27 -13.10
N ILE A 47 -10.32 14.86 -11.85
CA ILE A 47 -11.22 15.06 -10.70
C ILE A 47 -10.81 16.27 -9.84
N LEU A 48 -9.55 16.72 -9.96
CA LEU A 48 -9.00 17.76 -9.12
C LEU A 48 -9.38 19.15 -9.62
N THR A 49 -9.74 20.02 -8.69
CA THR A 49 -10.05 21.43 -8.92
C THR A 49 -9.48 22.25 -7.78
N PRO A 50 -9.24 23.57 -7.98
CA PRO A 50 -8.84 24.45 -6.89
C PRO A 50 -9.83 24.44 -5.70
N LEU A 51 -11.11 24.10 -5.95
CA LEU A 51 -12.16 24.10 -4.93
C LEU A 51 -12.20 22.82 -4.08
N ASN A 52 -11.79 21.67 -4.63
CA ASN A 52 -11.89 20.38 -3.92
C ASN A 52 -10.55 19.82 -3.44
N VAL A 53 -9.41 20.31 -3.95
CA VAL A 53 -8.12 19.66 -3.71
C VAL A 53 -7.76 19.57 -2.21
N ASN A 54 -8.07 20.58 -1.41
CA ASN A 54 -7.84 20.58 0.05
C ASN A 54 -8.86 19.73 0.84
N ALA A 55 -9.94 19.29 0.21
CA ALA A 55 -10.85 18.30 0.79
C ALA A 55 -10.45 16.87 0.41
N LEU A 56 -9.77 16.69 -0.73
CA LEU A 56 -9.32 15.38 -1.21
C LEU A 56 -7.94 15.00 -0.67
N PHE A 57 -7.07 15.97 -0.36
CA PHE A 57 -5.73 15.73 0.16
C PHE A 57 -5.55 16.41 1.51
N THR A 58 -5.24 15.62 2.53
CA THR A 58 -4.91 16.10 3.87
C THR A 58 -3.45 15.84 4.15
N PHE A 59 -2.74 16.90 4.53
CA PHE A 59 -1.36 16.85 4.97
C PHE A 59 -1.27 17.08 6.48
N SER A 60 -0.22 16.56 7.11
CA SER A 60 0.04 16.78 8.54
C SER A 60 0.20 18.26 8.90
N VAL A 61 0.71 19.04 7.95
CA VAL A 61 0.88 20.49 8.02
C VAL A 61 0.63 21.13 6.66
N GLY A 62 0.13 22.36 6.65
CA GLY A 62 -0.07 23.13 5.43
C GLY A 62 -1.30 22.70 4.63
N SER A 63 -1.38 23.21 3.39
CA SER A 63 -2.45 22.92 2.44
C SER A 63 -1.92 22.96 1.02
N VAL A 64 -2.75 22.62 0.04
CA VAL A 64 -2.45 22.73 -1.38
C VAL A 64 -2.65 24.18 -1.83
N ASP A 65 -1.72 25.04 -1.44
CA ASP A 65 -1.76 26.49 -1.65
C ASP A 65 -0.51 27.04 -2.36
N GLY A 66 0.42 26.16 -2.78
CA GLY A 66 1.67 26.60 -3.38
C GLY A 66 2.73 27.05 -2.36
N ASN A 67 2.53 26.83 -1.06
CA ASN A 67 3.52 27.13 -0.02
C ASN A 67 4.11 25.85 0.62
N ASN A 68 5.44 25.83 0.78
CA ASN A 68 6.20 24.74 1.40
C ASN A 68 7.22 25.23 2.43
N ALA A 69 6.88 26.25 3.22
CA ALA A 69 7.74 26.70 4.32
C ALA A 69 8.12 25.56 5.31
N ALA A 70 7.35 24.47 5.33
CA ALA A 70 7.69 23.24 6.02
C ALA A 70 7.45 22.01 5.10
N PRO A 71 8.28 20.95 5.19
CA PRO A 71 7.99 19.64 4.61
C PRO A 71 6.64 19.10 5.08
N GLN A 72 5.95 18.35 4.22
CA GLN A 72 4.58 17.90 4.47
C GLN A 72 4.50 16.38 4.40
N LEU A 73 3.72 15.76 5.28
CA LEU A 73 3.42 14.34 5.21
C LEU A 73 2.00 14.16 4.65
N LEU A 74 1.83 13.33 3.62
CA LEU A 74 0.50 13.06 3.05
C LEU A 74 -0.25 12.02 3.89
N GLU A 75 -1.17 12.49 4.72
CA GLU A 75 -1.89 11.63 5.66
C GLU A 75 -3.10 10.95 5.00
N THR A 76 -3.85 11.66 4.14
CA THR A 76 -5.06 11.11 3.53
C THR A 76 -5.25 11.58 2.09
N ILE A 77 -5.58 10.61 1.22
CA ILE A 77 -6.21 10.84 -0.09
C ILE A 77 -7.66 10.36 0.02
N SER A 78 -8.62 11.28 0.10
CA SER A 78 -10.06 10.99 0.16
C SER A 78 -10.67 11.06 -1.25
N LEU A 79 -11.29 9.97 -1.70
CA LEU A 79 -11.80 9.82 -3.06
C LEU A 79 -13.29 9.41 -3.03
N GLY A 80 -14.16 10.35 -3.41
CA GLY A 80 -15.60 10.09 -3.54
C GLY A 80 -16.00 9.47 -4.88
N ALA A 81 -17.31 9.35 -5.12
CA ALA A 81 -17.90 8.69 -6.31
C ALA A 81 -17.36 9.16 -7.68
N ALA A 82 -16.91 10.42 -7.81
CA ALA A 82 -16.27 10.92 -9.04
C ALA A 82 -14.98 10.16 -9.41
N ALA A 83 -14.36 9.49 -8.42
CA ALA A 83 -13.17 8.68 -8.58
C ALA A 83 -13.43 7.23 -9.01
N ALA A 84 -14.67 6.80 -9.23
CA ALA A 84 -14.98 5.44 -9.65
C ALA A 84 -14.14 5.00 -10.86
N GLY A 85 -13.43 3.88 -10.74
CA GLY A 85 -12.53 3.31 -11.75
C GLY A 85 -11.26 4.12 -12.04
N THR A 86 -10.91 5.10 -11.20
CA THR A 86 -9.71 5.94 -11.36
C THR A 86 -8.48 5.21 -10.85
N ALA A 87 -7.39 5.24 -11.63
CA ALA A 87 -6.09 4.80 -11.15
C ALA A 87 -5.44 5.91 -10.33
N VAL A 88 -4.76 5.53 -9.25
CA VAL A 88 -3.98 6.44 -8.39
C VAL A 88 -2.51 6.05 -8.51
N THR A 89 -1.66 7.03 -8.78
CA THR A 89 -0.20 6.81 -8.83
C THR A 89 0.49 7.87 -8.00
N VAL A 90 1.22 7.44 -6.97
CA VAL A 90 2.11 8.27 -6.19
C VAL A 90 3.53 7.91 -6.57
N THR A 91 4.26 8.87 -7.13
CA THR A 91 5.69 8.72 -7.46
C THR A 91 6.51 9.60 -6.55
N ALA A 92 7.59 9.07 -5.98
CA ALA A 92 8.55 9.82 -5.18
C ALA A 92 9.92 9.79 -5.84
N THR A 93 10.67 10.88 -5.68
CA THR A 93 12.04 10.99 -6.17
C THR A 93 12.89 11.78 -5.20
N ARG A 94 14.07 11.25 -4.90
CA ARG A 94 15.03 11.91 -4.02
C ARG A 94 15.32 13.32 -4.50
N SER A 95 15.11 14.29 -3.62
CA SER A 95 15.42 15.69 -3.91
C SER A 95 16.93 15.92 -3.80
N PRO A 96 17.59 16.45 -4.85
CA PRO A 96 19.00 16.81 -4.77
C PRO A 96 19.25 17.99 -3.82
N VAL A 97 18.20 18.74 -3.45
CA VAL A 97 18.27 19.91 -2.57
C VAL A 97 17.87 19.56 -1.14
N HIS A 98 16.78 18.80 -0.98
CA HIS A 98 16.15 18.56 0.33
C HIS A 98 16.41 17.16 0.90
N GLY A 99 16.99 16.25 0.11
CA GLY A 99 17.26 14.89 0.55
C GLY A 99 16.08 13.95 0.25
N GLY A 100 15.66 13.18 1.24
CA GLY A 100 14.75 12.05 1.08
C GLY A 100 15.47 10.72 0.79
N ASP A 101 14.70 9.64 0.85
CA ASP A 101 15.16 8.28 0.56
C ASP A 101 14.72 7.79 -0.84
N GLY A 102 13.90 8.56 -1.54
CA GLY A 102 13.35 8.23 -2.85
C GLY A 102 11.96 7.60 -2.80
N PHE A 103 11.32 7.54 -1.64
CA PHE A 103 10.00 6.94 -1.42
C PHE A 103 9.07 7.89 -0.67
N ALA A 104 7.76 7.81 -0.94
CA ALA A 104 6.77 8.59 -0.20
C ALA A 104 6.21 7.79 0.99
N ALA A 105 6.05 8.43 2.14
CA ALA A 105 5.26 7.90 3.24
C ALA A 105 3.80 8.39 3.13
N VAL A 106 2.88 7.50 2.74
CA VAL A 106 1.45 7.83 2.59
C VAL A 106 0.63 7.20 3.70
N GLY A 107 -0.17 8.00 4.40
CA GLY A 107 -1.06 7.53 5.46
C GLY A 107 -2.12 6.59 4.93
N GLN A 108 -3.12 7.13 4.24
CA GLN A 108 -4.21 6.32 3.70
C GLN A 108 -4.74 6.81 2.36
N ILE A 109 -5.32 5.88 1.61
CA ILE A 109 -6.29 6.16 0.56
C ILE A 109 -7.67 5.74 1.08
N ASP A 110 -8.58 6.69 1.23
CA ASP A 110 -9.96 6.43 1.59
C ASP A 110 -10.86 6.63 0.36
N ALA A 111 -11.23 5.51 -0.26
CA ALA A 111 -12.21 5.43 -1.33
C ALA A 111 -13.38 4.53 -0.91
N THR A 112 -13.78 4.61 0.36
CA THR A 112 -14.92 3.84 0.90
C THR A 112 -16.17 4.06 0.04
N GLY A 113 -16.76 2.98 -0.46
CA GLY A 113 -17.94 3.05 -1.33
C GLY A 113 -17.62 3.33 -2.81
N VAL A 114 -16.35 3.23 -3.22
CA VAL A 114 -15.91 3.53 -4.58
C VAL A 114 -14.95 2.45 -5.09
N ASP A 115 -15.34 1.77 -6.17
CA ASP A 115 -14.42 0.90 -6.92
C ASP A 115 -13.29 1.71 -7.53
N LEU A 116 -12.04 1.31 -7.33
CA LEU A 116 -10.88 1.98 -7.88
C LEU A 116 -10.25 1.24 -9.07
N GLY A 117 -9.57 2.01 -9.92
CA GLY A 117 -8.58 1.49 -10.84
C GLY A 117 -7.34 0.95 -10.10
N PRO A 118 -6.25 0.63 -10.80
CA PRO A 118 -5.01 0.22 -10.15
C PRO A 118 -4.43 1.37 -9.30
N VAL A 119 -3.92 1.03 -8.12
CA VAL A 119 -3.25 1.96 -7.21
C VAL A 119 -1.77 1.58 -7.14
N THR A 120 -0.89 2.55 -7.36
CA THR A 120 0.57 2.38 -7.25
C THR A 120 1.15 3.46 -6.35
N ILE A 121 1.90 3.07 -5.32
CA ILE A 121 2.62 3.96 -4.42
C ILE A 121 4.10 3.61 -4.47
N ASP A 122 4.93 4.51 -4.97
CA ASP A 122 6.38 4.42 -4.82
C ASP A 122 6.75 4.83 -3.39
N GLY A 123 6.45 3.94 -2.44
CA GLY A 123 6.77 4.11 -1.03
C GLY A 123 5.89 3.28 -0.10
N ASP A 124 5.86 3.67 1.16
CA ASP A 124 5.08 3.00 2.20
C ASP A 124 3.63 3.51 2.18
N LEU A 125 2.70 2.59 2.37
CA LEU A 125 1.29 2.92 2.56
C LEU A 125 0.81 2.36 3.90
N GLY A 126 0.15 3.20 4.71
CA GLY A 126 -0.48 2.77 5.95
C GLY A 126 -1.69 1.87 5.69
N ARG A 127 -2.68 2.35 4.91
CA ARG A 127 -3.83 1.54 4.50
C ARG A 127 -4.54 2.04 3.23
N ILE A 128 -5.42 1.21 2.69
CA ILE A 128 -6.39 1.59 1.65
C ILE A 128 -7.78 1.04 1.94
N LEU A 129 -8.79 1.90 1.82
CA LEU A 129 -10.20 1.53 1.82
C LEU A 129 -10.76 1.72 0.41
N ALA A 130 -11.36 0.70 -0.18
CA ALA A 130 -11.89 0.76 -1.55
C ALA A 130 -13.08 -0.20 -1.74
N GLY A 131 -13.79 0.01 -2.84
CA GLY A 131 -14.90 -0.85 -3.27
C GLY A 131 -16.25 -0.38 -2.77
N ASP A 132 -17.29 -0.82 -3.47
CA ASP A 132 -18.69 -0.50 -3.18
C ASP A 132 -19.53 -1.75 -2.82
N PRO A 133 -20.79 -1.61 -2.36
CA PRO A 133 -21.63 -2.76 -1.99
C PRO A 133 -21.93 -3.75 -3.13
N THR A 134 -21.66 -3.41 -4.38
CA THR A 134 -21.87 -4.25 -5.58
C THR A 134 -20.68 -5.17 -5.79
N THR A 135 -20.47 -6.12 -4.88
CA THR A 135 -19.23 -6.92 -4.80
C THR A 135 -18.87 -7.75 -6.03
N ALA A 136 -19.80 -7.96 -6.96
CA ALA A 136 -19.54 -8.61 -8.25
C ALA A 136 -18.58 -7.80 -9.16
N THR A 137 -18.43 -6.49 -8.92
CA THR A 137 -17.40 -5.67 -9.57
C THR A 137 -16.06 -5.77 -8.84
N THR A 138 -15.00 -5.26 -9.47
CA THR A 138 -13.66 -5.27 -8.87
C THR A 138 -13.47 -4.02 -8.03
N GLY A 139 -13.55 -4.16 -6.71
CA GLY A 139 -13.37 -3.08 -5.75
C GLY A 139 -12.01 -2.38 -5.86
N LEU A 140 -10.95 -3.13 -6.16
CA LEU A 140 -9.63 -2.57 -6.45
C LEU A 140 -8.93 -3.36 -7.56
N LYS A 141 -8.67 -2.71 -8.70
CA LYS A 141 -8.00 -3.35 -9.86
C LYS A 141 -6.53 -3.70 -9.66
N GLY A 142 -5.98 -3.40 -8.49
CA GLY A 142 -4.66 -3.85 -8.06
C GLY A 142 -4.01 -2.86 -7.11
N LEU A 143 -3.19 -3.37 -6.21
CA LEU A 143 -2.38 -2.57 -5.31
C LEU A 143 -0.90 -2.90 -5.52
N THR A 144 -0.10 -1.89 -5.88
CA THR A 144 1.37 -1.98 -5.92
C THR A 144 1.97 -0.97 -4.98
N VAL A 145 2.77 -1.40 -4.01
CA VAL A 145 3.45 -0.50 -3.07
C VAL A 145 4.89 -0.95 -2.82
N GLN A 146 5.73 -0.04 -2.30
CA GLN A 146 7.06 -0.45 -1.85
C GLN A 146 6.96 -1.27 -0.55
N SER A 147 6.17 -0.81 0.43
CA SER A 147 5.88 -1.52 1.68
C SER A 147 4.46 -1.21 2.17
N LEU A 148 3.97 -2.03 3.12
CA LEU A 148 2.75 -1.73 3.87
C LEU A 148 3.05 -1.66 5.36
N GLY A 149 2.63 -0.57 6.00
CA GLY A 149 2.74 -0.39 7.45
C GLY A 149 4.17 -0.28 7.99
N GLN A 150 5.18 -0.06 7.13
CA GLN A 150 6.58 0.04 7.56
C GLN A 150 6.78 1.17 8.57
N PHE A 151 6.08 2.30 8.37
CA PHE A 151 6.13 3.44 9.29
C PHE A 151 4.99 3.45 10.33
N GLY A 152 4.12 2.42 10.33
CA GLY A 152 2.95 2.33 11.20
C GLY A 152 2.00 3.53 11.04
N THR A 153 1.34 3.92 12.12
CA THR A 153 0.40 5.07 12.11
C THR A 153 1.10 6.44 12.10
N ARG A 154 2.44 6.48 12.10
CA ARG A 154 3.21 7.73 11.99
C ARG A 154 3.03 8.42 10.64
N THR A 155 2.52 7.71 9.65
CA THR A 155 2.13 8.24 8.34
C THR A 155 0.85 9.07 8.37
N GLY A 156 0.15 9.12 9.51
CA GLY A 156 -1.17 9.74 9.65
C GLY A 156 -2.34 8.78 9.39
N ALA A 157 -2.06 7.52 9.02
CA ALA A 157 -3.08 6.49 8.95
C ALA A 157 -3.69 6.24 10.35
N PRO A 158 -5.03 6.20 10.50
CA PRO A 158 -5.63 6.02 11.82
C PRO A 158 -5.51 4.57 12.33
N ASP A 159 -5.32 3.61 11.43
CA ASP A 159 -4.88 2.24 11.68
C ASP A 159 -4.15 1.71 10.43
N LEU A 160 -3.80 0.42 10.42
CA LEU A 160 -3.12 -0.25 9.29
C LEU A 160 -4.02 -1.28 8.59
N ALA A 161 -5.34 -1.14 8.73
CA ALA A 161 -6.30 -2.10 8.19
C ALA A 161 -6.79 -1.64 6.81
N SER A 162 -6.34 -2.34 5.76
CA SER A 162 -6.86 -2.14 4.41
C SER A 162 -8.06 -3.04 4.16
N ALA A 163 -9.13 -2.47 3.60
CA ALA A 163 -10.35 -3.18 3.28
C ALA A 163 -10.80 -2.88 1.85
N VAL A 164 -11.05 -3.93 1.08
CA VAL A 164 -11.60 -3.87 -0.27
C VAL A 164 -12.94 -4.56 -0.27
N MET A 165 -14.03 -3.83 -0.49
CA MET A 165 -15.34 -4.45 -0.72
C MET A 165 -15.39 -4.98 -2.16
N GLY A 166 -15.52 -6.30 -2.32
CA GLY A 166 -15.42 -6.98 -3.61
C GLY A 166 -13.99 -7.44 -3.94
N ARG A 167 -13.74 -7.72 -5.22
CA ARG A 167 -12.47 -8.32 -5.66
C ARG A 167 -11.28 -7.35 -5.58
N LEU A 168 -10.17 -7.82 -5.00
CA LEU A 168 -8.84 -7.25 -5.18
C LEU A 168 -8.10 -8.01 -6.30
N ALA A 169 -7.88 -7.37 -7.44
CA ALA A 169 -7.38 -8.09 -8.62
C ALA A 169 -5.97 -8.66 -8.45
N PHE A 170 -5.09 -7.95 -7.73
CA PHE A 170 -3.78 -8.45 -7.29
C PHE A 170 -3.24 -7.58 -6.14
N LEU A 171 -2.31 -8.14 -5.36
CA LEU A 171 -1.53 -7.42 -4.36
C LEU A 171 -0.04 -7.60 -4.66
N THR A 172 0.70 -6.50 -4.77
CA THR A 172 2.16 -6.50 -4.92
C THR A 172 2.79 -5.53 -3.93
N VAL A 173 3.50 -6.07 -2.96
CA VAL A 173 4.30 -5.32 -2.00
C VAL A 173 5.75 -5.66 -2.29
N ARG A 174 6.58 -4.67 -2.65
CA ARG A 174 7.97 -4.95 -3.09
C ARG A 174 8.91 -5.33 -1.94
N GLY A 175 8.62 -4.85 -0.74
CA GLY A 175 9.31 -5.14 0.51
C GLY A 175 8.39 -5.86 1.49
N ASP A 176 8.44 -5.43 2.75
CA ASP A 176 7.72 -6.05 3.85
C ASP A 176 6.28 -5.54 3.99
N VAL A 177 5.42 -6.40 4.52
CA VAL A 177 4.14 -6.04 5.13
C VAL A 177 4.34 -6.14 6.64
N ARG A 178 4.36 -5.00 7.33
CA ARG A 178 4.61 -4.93 8.77
C ARG A 178 3.35 -4.49 9.51
N GLU A 179 2.75 -5.43 10.23
CA GLU A 179 1.52 -5.27 11.01
C GLU A 179 0.26 -4.85 10.24
N ALA A 180 0.39 -4.30 9.03
CA ALA A 180 -0.73 -3.98 8.16
C ALA A 180 -1.51 -5.21 7.72
N SER A 181 -2.82 -5.03 7.55
CA SER A 181 -3.72 -6.06 7.04
C SER A 181 -4.34 -5.66 5.72
N VAL A 182 -4.61 -6.65 4.87
CA VAL A 182 -5.29 -6.48 3.58
C VAL A 182 -6.42 -7.49 3.50
N SER A 183 -7.64 -6.99 3.51
CA SER A 183 -8.86 -7.81 3.51
C SER A 183 -9.70 -7.54 2.26
N ALA A 184 -10.00 -8.57 1.47
CA ALA A 184 -11.06 -8.53 0.47
C ALA A 184 -12.35 -9.10 1.06
N LEU A 185 -13.38 -8.27 1.15
CA LEU A 185 -14.68 -8.52 1.76
C LEU A 185 -15.76 -8.72 0.68
N GLY A 186 -16.98 -9.08 1.08
CA GLY A 186 -18.08 -9.34 0.14
C GLY A 186 -18.41 -10.81 -0.08
N GLY A 187 -18.07 -11.68 0.88
CA GLY A 187 -18.31 -13.11 0.80
C GLY A 187 -17.55 -13.76 -0.37
N ALA A 188 -18.23 -14.59 -1.15
CA ALA A 188 -17.62 -15.32 -2.27
C ALA A 188 -17.00 -14.40 -3.35
N ASP A 189 -17.44 -13.15 -3.45
CA ASP A 189 -16.90 -12.17 -4.39
C ASP A 189 -15.66 -11.44 -3.87
N GLY A 190 -15.40 -11.50 -2.55
CA GLY A 190 -14.23 -10.93 -1.86
C GLY A 190 -12.95 -11.71 -2.15
N LYS A 191 -12.63 -11.87 -3.43
CA LYS A 191 -11.49 -12.64 -3.94
C LYS A 191 -10.24 -11.79 -3.99
N ILE A 192 -9.10 -12.38 -3.66
CA ILE A 192 -7.80 -11.79 -3.95
C ILE A 192 -7.16 -12.57 -5.10
N GLY A 193 -6.67 -11.87 -6.13
CA GLY A 193 -5.86 -12.50 -7.17
C GLY A 193 -4.46 -12.90 -6.68
N PRO A 194 -3.45 -12.90 -7.56
CA PRO A 194 -2.08 -13.17 -7.14
C PRO A 194 -1.61 -12.19 -6.06
N VAL A 195 -0.91 -12.72 -5.05
CA VAL A 195 -0.29 -11.95 -3.98
C VAL A 195 1.21 -12.14 -4.06
N LEU A 196 1.94 -11.03 -4.17
CA LEU A 196 3.40 -10.99 -4.08
C LEU A 196 3.80 -10.07 -2.93
N ILE A 197 4.53 -10.62 -1.96
CA ILE A 197 5.25 -9.88 -0.93
C ILE A 197 6.73 -10.16 -1.17
N GLY A 198 7.46 -9.11 -1.55
CA GLY A 198 8.87 -9.19 -1.95
C GLY A 198 9.82 -9.30 -0.77
N GLY A 199 9.36 -8.97 0.43
CA GLY A 199 9.98 -9.27 1.71
C GLY A 199 9.15 -10.26 2.53
N SER A 200 8.90 -9.92 3.79
CA SER A 200 8.22 -10.76 4.79
C SER A 200 6.81 -10.26 5.10
N LEU A 201 5.94 -11.18 5.53
CA LEU A 201 4.65 -10.87 6.15
C LEU A 201 4.80 -10.97 7.67
N ILE A 202 4.71 -9.84 8.37
CA ILE A 202 5.10 -9.70 9.77
C ILE A 202 3.87 -9.31 10.60
N GLY A 203 3.39 -10.24 11.42
CA GLY A 203 2.39 -9.99 12.45
C GLY A 203 2.96 -9.28 13.68
N GLY A 204 2.08 -8.62 14.43
CA GLY A 204 2.41 -7.86 15.62
C GLY A 204 1.58 -8.26 16.84
N ALA A 205 1.46 -7.35 17.79
CA ALA A 205 0.70 -7.56 19.02
C ALA A 205 -0.82 -7.38 18.86
N GLY A 206 -1.26 -6.69 17.81
CA GLY A 206 -2.67 -6.50 17.51
C GLY A 206 -3.31 -7.72 16.85
N THR A 207 -4.60 -7.91 17.06
CA THR A 207 -5.41 -8.90 16.33
C THR A 207 -5.34 -8.63 14.83
N GLU A 208 -5.22 -9.69 14.02
CA GLU A 208 -5.28 -9.62 12.55
C GLU A 208 -4.21 -8.69 11.93
N THR A 209 -3.07 -8.53 12.60
CA THR A 209 -1.93 -7.76 12.11
C THR A 209 -1.05 -8.59 11.18
N GLY A 210 -0.52 -8.02 10.10
CA GLY A 210 0.23 -8.80 9.12
C GLY A 210 -0.64 -9.90 8.50
N TRP A 211 -1.87 -9.55 8.12
CA TRP A 211 -2.89 -10.50 7.68
C TRP A 211 -3.31 -10.23 6.24
N VAL A 212 -3.28 -11.25 5.40
CA VAL A 212 -3.84 -11.21 4.04
C VAL A 212 -5.06 -12.11 4.02
N PHE A 213 -6.23 -11.51 3.87
CA PHE A 213 -7.52 -12.19 4.00
C PHE A 213 -8.36 -12.06 2.74
N SER A 214 -8.88 -13.20 2.27
CA SER A 214 -9.90 -13.25 1.22
C SER A 214 -11.17 -13.93 1.74
N ALA A 215 -12.30 -13.23 1.68
CA ALA A 215 -13.61 -13.80 1.96
C ALA A 215 -14.07 -14.83 0.91
N GLY A 216 -13.43 -14.84 -0.27
CA GLY A 216 -13.60 -15.82 -1.33
C GLY A 216 -12.32 -16.61 -1.60
N ASP A 217 -12.08 -16.89 -2.88
CA ASP A 217 -10.87 -17.58 -3.34
C ASP A 217 -9.66 -16.63 -3.36
N MET A 218 -8.49 -17.18 -3.05
CA MET A 218 -7.21 -16.49 -3.16
C MET A 218 -6.33 -17.13 -4.24
N GLY A 219 -5.72 -16.27 -5.06
CA GLY A 219 -4.72 -16.67 -6.05
C GLY A 219 -3.43 -17.20 -5.42
N MET A 220 -2.41 -17.40 -6.26
CA MET A 220 -1.09 -17.85 -5.79
C MET A 220 -0.49 -16.79 -4.85
N VAL A 221 -0.04 -17.22 -3.66
CA VAL A 221 0.63 -16.35 -2.68
C VAL A 221 2.14 -16.60 -2.70
N THR A 222 2.92 -15.57 -2.97
CA THR A 222 4.39 -15.62 -2.90
C THR A 222 4.88 -14.62 -1.86
N ILE A 223 5.52 -15.13 -0.82
CA ILE A 223 6.25 -14.35 0.19
C ILE A 223 7.72 -14.70 0.00
N ARG A 224 8.57 -13.73 -0.37
CA ARG A 224 9.99 -14.04 -0.64
C ARG A 224 10.82 -14.16 0.65
N GLY A 225 10.39 -13.52 1.72
CA GLY A 225 10.97 -13.63 3.06
C GLY A 225 10.20 -14.60 3.95
N ASP A 226 10.07 -14.23 5.22
CA ASP A 226 9.39 -15.03 6.24
C ASP A 226 7.89 -14.68 6.33
N LEU A 227 7.10 -15.64 6.82
CA LEU A 227 5.77 -15.38 7.36
C LEU A 227 5.88 -15.55 8.88
N SER A 228 5.75 -14.46 9.63
CA SER A 228 5.99 -14.45 11.09
C SER A 228 4.74 -14.00 11.84
N GLY A 229 4.23 -14.89 12.69
CA GLY A 229 3.20 -14.56 13.67
C GLY A 229 3.76 -13.73 14.84
N GLY A 230 2.88 -12.93 15.43
CA GLY A 230 3.15 -12.11 16.61
C GLY A 230 2.40 -12.60 17.84
N SER A 231 2.22 -11.72 18.83
CA SER A 231 1.44 -12.03 20.03
C SER A 231 -0.06 -11.79 19.87
N GLY A 232 -0.49 -11.09 18.81
CA GLY A 232 -1.90 -10.89 18.49
C GLY A 232 -2.54 -12.13 17.86
N SER A 233 -3.83 -12.34 18.12
CA SER A 233 -4.59 -13.41 17.48
C SER A 233 -4.62 -13.21 15.96
N ARG A 234 -4.45 -14.29 15.19
CA ARG A 234 -4.43 -14.28 13.72
C ARG A 234 -3.36 -13.38 13.10
N SER A 235 -2.30 -13.10 13.85
CA SER A 235 -1.21 -12.25 13.37
C SER A 235 -0.26 -13.03 12.46
N GLY A 236 0.26 -12.39 11.41
CA GLY A 236 1.14 -13.04 10.44
C GLY A 236 0.42 -14.21 9.77
N ARG A 237 -0.64 -13.94 9.00
CA ARG A 237 -1.53 -14.99 8.51
C ARG A 237 -1.94 -14.75 7.06
N VAL A 238 -2.01 -15.83 6.29
CA VAL A 238 -2.60 -15.87 4.95
C VAL A 238 -3.85 -16.73 5.03
N GLU A 239 -5.01 -16.15 4.74
CA GLU A 239 -6.30 -16.81 4.93
C GLU A 239 -7.23 -16.63 3.74
N ALA A 240 -7.71 -17.74 3.20
CA ALA A 240 -8.79 -17.77 2.21
C ALA A 240 -10.01 -18.52 2.76
N GLN A 241 -11.18 -17.88 2.73
CA GLN A 241 -12.44 -18.53 3.09
C GLN A 241 -12.96 -19.45 1.97
N GLY A 242 -12.43 -19.30 0.74
CA GLY A 242 -12.60 -20.22 -0.38
C GLY A 242 -11.35 -21.08 -0.62
N LYS A 243 -11.00 -21.28 -1.89
CA LYS A 243 -9.78 -22.02 -2.29
C LYS A 243 -8.53 -21.14 -2.18
N LEU A 244 -7.38 -21.77 -1.93
CA LEU A 244 -6.08 -21.14 -2.07
C LEU A 244 -5.31 -21.83 -3.19
N ALA A 245 -4.98 -21.10 -4.27
CA ALA A 245 -4.30 -21.69 -5.42
C ALA A 245 -2.91 -22.29 -5.09
N GLY A 246 -2.30 -21.85 -3.99
CA GLY A 246 -1.04 -22.35 -3.45
C GLY A 246 -0.30 -21.24 -2.70
N ALA A 247 0.75 -21.62 -1.97
CA ALA A 247 1.62 -20.66 -1.28
C ALA A 247 3.12 -21.01 -1.48
N THR A 248 3.96 -20.00 -1.63
CA THR A 248 5.41 -20.14 -1.59
C THR A 248 5.98 -19.15 -0.59
N VAL A 249 6.66 -19.66 0.42
CA VAL A 249 7.40 -18.89 1.42
C VAL A 249 8.89 -19.13 1.20
N GLY A 250 9.61 -18.08 0.85
CA GLY A 250 11.04 -18.13 0.55
C GLY A 250 11.91 -18.31 1.78
N GLY A 251 11.40 -17.92 2.96
CA GLY A 251 11.97 -18.18 4.27
C GLY A 251 11.15 -19.21 5.06
N SER A 252 10.98 -18.93 6.35
CA SER A 252 10.26 -19.77 7.32
C SER A 252 8.83 -19.30 7.55
N VAL A 253 7.97 -20.21 7.98
CA VAL A 253 6.68 -19.91 8.61
C VAL A 253 6.86 -20.08 10.12
N ARG A 254 6.64 -19.02 10.90
CA ARG A 254 6.86 -19.04 12.36
C ARG A 254 5.59 -18.64 13.09
N GLY A 255 5.08 -19.53 13.93
CA GLY A 255 4.03 -19.22 14.90
C GLY A 255 4.54 -18.28 15.98
N GLY A 256 3.66 -17.42 16.48
CA GLY A 256 3.93 -16.52 17.59
C GLY A 256 3.30 -17.00 18.90
N SER A 257 3.02 -16.06 19.80
CA SER A 257 2.28 -16.35 21.04
C SER A 257 0.78 -16.06 20.93
N GLY A 258 0.31 -15.57 19.78
CA GLY A 258 -1.11 -15.39 19.48
C GLY A 258 -1.76 -16.67 18.93
N ILE A 259 -3.05 -16.86 19.22
CA ILE A 259 -3.86 -17.95 18.63
C ILE A 259 -3.91 -17.78 17.11
N ASP A 260 -3.79 -18.87 16.35
CA ASP A 260 -3.77 -18.88 14.88
C ASP A 260 -2.70 -17.95 14.26
N SER A 261 -1.58 -17.72 14.96
CA SER A 261 -0.51 -16.83 14.47
C SER A 261 0.49 -17.61 13.61
N GLY A 262 1.03 -16.96 12.57
CA GLY A 262 2.00 -17.62 11.70
C GLY A 262 1.37 -18.75 10.87
N GLU A 263 0.26 -18.47 10.20
CA GLU A 263 -0.57 -19.51 9.56
C GLU A 263 -0.77 -19.28 8.06
N ILE A 264 -0.81 -20.37 7.29
CA ILE A 264 -1.36 -20.41 5.93
C ILE A 264 -2.58 -21.33 5.94
N ILE A 265 -3.77 -20.79 5.67
CA ILE A 265 -5.01 -21.53 5.79
C ILE A 265 -6.00 -21.22 4.67
N CYS A 266 -6.72 -22.26 4.24
CA CYS A 266 -7.95 -22.08 3.50
C CYS A 266 -9.07 -23.02 3.96
N LYS A 267 -10.32 -22.66 3.63
CA LYS A 267 -11.49 -23.51 3.91
C LYS A 267 -11.93 -24.38 2.74
N GLY A 268 -11.44 -24.11 1.54
CA GLY A 268 -11.59 -24.98 0.36
C GLY A 268 -10.25 -25.62 -0.01
N ASP A 269 -10.14 -26.10 -1.25
CA ASP A 269 -8.92 -26.78 -1.74
C ASP A 269 -7.67 -25.88 -1.63
N MET A 270 -6.59 -26.45 -1.08
CA MET A 270 -5.27 -25.85 -1.10
C MET A 270 -4.40 -26.46 -2.20
N GLY A 271 -3.87 -25.61 -3.08
CA GLY A 271 -2.82 -26.01 -4.01
C GLY A 271 -1.49 -26.25 -3.31
N MET A 272 -0.43 -26.46 -4.09
CA MET A 272 0.89 -26.76 -3.55
C MET A 272 1.38 -25.65 -2.61
N VAL A 273 1.87 -26.03 -1.43
CA VAL A 273 2.56 -25.15 -0.49
C VAL A 273 4.04 -25.52 -0.43
N ALA A 274 4.91 -24.54 -0.68
CA ALA A 274 6.35 -24.66 -0.57
C ALA A 274 6.89 -23.69 0.48
N ILE A 275 7.50 -24.22 1.54
CA ILE A 275 8.25 -23.44 2.54
C ILE A 275 9.72 -23.82 2.36
N ARG A 276 10.57 -22.84 2.06
CA ARG A 276 11.98 -23.08 1.78
C ARG A 276 12.84 -23.14 3.05
N GLY A 277 12.40 -22.47 4.11
CA GLY A 277 12.96 -22.59 5.45
C GLY A 277 12.15 -23.56 6.30
N ASP A 278 11.99 -23.21 7.58
CA ASP A 278 11.34 -24.08 8.56
C ASP A 278 9.85 -23.75 8.73
N LEU A 279 9.06 -24.75 9.13
CA LEU A 279 7.74 -24.55 9.72
C LEU A 279 7.89 -24.70 11.24
N ILE A 280 7.77 -23.58 11.95
CA ILE A 280 8.05 -23.48 13.39
C ILE A 280 6.74 -23.16 14.11
N GLY A 281 6.35 -24.04 15.04
CA GLY A 281 5.19 -23.83 15.90
C GLY A 281 5.36 -22.67 16.87
N GLY A 282 4.24 -22.09 17.30
CA GLY A 282 4.18 -21.09 18.38
C GLY A 282 3.86 -21.70 19.74
N VAL A 283 3.68 -20.85 20.76
CA VAL A 283 3.28 -21.29 22.12
C VAL A 283 1.76 -21.34 22.33
N ALA A 284 0.99 -20.81 21.38
CA ALA A 284 -0.47 -20.78 21.41
C ALA A 284 -1.09 -21.85 20.51
N PHE A 285 -2.42 -22.04 20.63
CA PHE A 285 -3.19 -22.94 19.77
C PHE A 285 -3.04 -22.54 18.30
N ASP A 286 -2.87 -23.55 17.44
CA ASP A 286 -2.88 -23.41 15.98
C ASP A 286 -1.81 -22.43 15.43
N ALA A 287 -0.79 -22.12 16.24
CA ALA A 287 0.28 -21.22 15.85
C ALA A 287 1.38 -21.96 15.08
N GLY A 288 1.75 -21.45 13.90
CA GLY A 288 2.81 -22.02 13.06
C GLY A 288 2.35 -23.24 12.27
N GLN A 289 1.28 -23.10 11.48
CA GLN A 289 0.69 -24.23 10.74
C GLN A 289 0.35 -23.90 9.28
N VAL A 290 0.17 -24.97 8.50
CA VAL A 290 -0.41 -24.95 7.15
C VAL A 290 -1.58 -25.92 7.15
N PHE A 291 -2.78 -25.43 6.86
CA PHE A 291 -3.99 -26.24 7.03
C PHE A 291 -5.08 -25.92 6.00
N SER A 292 -5.79 -26.96 5.55
CA SER A 292 -6.95 -26.87 4.66
C SER A 292 -8.10 -27.65 5.30
N ARG A 293 -9.30 -27.04 5.39
CA ARG A 293 -10.51 -27.73 5.85
C ARG A 293 -11.23 -28.48 4.74
#